data_AF-A0A011TZ29-F1
#
_entry.id   AF-A0A011TZ29-F1
#
_cell.length_a   1.000
_cell.length_b   1.000
_cell.length_c   1.000
_cell.angle_alpha   90.00
_cell.angle_beta   90.00
_cell.angle_gamma   90.00
#
_symmetry.space_group_name_H-M   'P 1'
#
loop_
_entity.id
_entity.type
_entity.pdbx_description
1 polymer ?
#
loop_
_entity_poly.entity_id
_entity_poly.type
_entity_poly.pdbx_seq_one_letter_code
_entity_poly.pdbx_strand_id
1 'polypeptide(L)'
;MPKGIYIPADQEAPLERRDLAGLEDYQAAVGGYIEAVDLPEAGATLFVNEEGLLRKLLFNPRATFLWWFWVPAARHKAMLVGDAILVGSSDQRGDETDVAEPLAASLLSPYGHRVEVLTHGDPTWYGNRASYPDYFEAAVWAMTLLERWTQAADVRILPLTEQDGVERGLAAGEPS
;
A
#
# COMPACT_ATOMS: atom_id res chain seq x y z
N MET A 1 18.22 4.90 11.89
CA MET A 1 17.39 5.82 11.10
C MET A 1 16.59 4.95 10.15
N PRO A 2 15.31 4.70 10.46
CA PRO A 2 14.47 3.93 9.56
C PRO A 2 14.24 4.64 8.24
N LYS A 3 14.10 3.85 7.17
CA LYS A 3 13.66 4.28 5.85
C LYS A 3 12.18 4.02 5.69
N GLY A 4 11.42 5.10 5.65
CA GLY A 4 9.97 5.07 5.41
C GLY A 4 9.59 5.32 3.96
N ILE A 5 8.34 5.03 3.63
CA ILE A 5 7.70 5.39 2.35
C ILE A 5 6.68 6.49 2.61
N TYR A 6 6.97 7.69 2.09
CA TYR A 6 6.06 8.82 2.13
C TYR A 6 4.96 8.64 1.10
N ILE A 7 3.72 8.82 1.55
CA ILE A 7 2.49 8.62 0.78
C ILE A 7 1.72 9.95 0.81
N PRO A 8 1.94 10.85 -0.16
CA PRO A 8 1.23 12.11 -0.24
C PRO A 8 -0.28 11.91 -0.40
N ALA A 9 -1.09 12.82 0.15
CA ALA A 9 -2.53 12.86 -0.10
C ALA A 9 -2.85 13.30 -1.53
N ASP A 10 -2.00 14.14 -2.13
CA ASP A 10 -2.06 14.45 -3.56
C ASP A 10 -1.66 13.23 -4.37
N GLN A 11 -2.59 12.70 -5.17
CA GLN A 11 -2.40 11.46 -5.94
C GLN A 11 -1.44 11.64 -7.12
N GLU A 12 -1.28 12.86 -7.62
CA GLU A 12 -0.34 13.16 -8.71
C GLU A 12 1.11 13.20 -8.19
N ALA A 13 1.31 13.42 -6.89
CA ALA A 13 2.62 13.39 -6.28
C ALA A 13 3.09 11.93 -6.07
N PRO A 14 4.34 11.58 -6.45
CA PRO A 14 4.86 10.23 -6.33
C PRO A 14 5.09 9.82 -4.87
N LEU A 15 5.19 8.50 -4.64
CA LEU A 15 5.69 7.96 -3.39
C LEU A 15 7.21 8.20 -3.31
N GLU A 16 7.72 8.44 -2.11
CA GLU A 16 9.14 8.74 -1.90
C GLU A 16 9.72 7.93 -0.74
N ARG A 17 10.95 7.45 -0.87
CA ARG A 17 11.72 6.96 0.28
C ARG A 17 12.20 8.15 1.10
N ARG A 18 12.02 8.12 2.42
CA ARG A 18 12.55 9.13 3.34
C ARG A 18 13.31 8.49 4.48
N ASP A 19 14.48 9.06 4.79
CA ASP A 19 15.22 8.75 6.01
C ASP A 19 14.59 9.51 7.18
N LEU A 20 14.32 8.81 8.29
CA LEU A 20 13.69 9.37 9.48
C LEU A 20 14.69 9.26 10.64
N ALA A 21 15.16 10.40 11.13
CA ALA A 21 16.15 10.53 12.19
C ALA A 21 15.50 10.56 13.57
N GLY A 22 14.31 11.18 13.67
CA GLY A 22 13.59 11.37 14.92
C GLY A 22 12.15 11.83 14.69
N LEU A 23 11.44 12.08 15.78
CA LEU A 23 10.02 12.45 15.81
C LEU A 23 9.70 13.63 14.88
N GLU A 24 10.58 14.61 14.81
CA GLU A 24 10.42 15.81 13.98
C GLU A 24 10.28 15.47 12.49
N ASP A 25 10.93 14.42 12.01
CA ASP A 25 10.82 14.01 10.60
C ASP A 25 9.46 13.39 10.30
N TYR A 26 8.90 12.61 11.23
CA TYR A 26 7.54 12.08 11.13
C TYR A 26 6.51 13.22 11.16
N GLN A 27 6.65 14.16 12.10
CA GLN A 27 5.77 15.31 12.21
C GLN A 27 5.84 16.22 10.98
N ALA A 28 7.04 16.41 10.42
CA ALA A 28 7.22 17.15 9.18
C ALA A 28 6.60 16.42 7.98
N ALA A 29 6.72 15.09 7.93
CA ALA A 29 6.12 14.29 6.86
C ALA A 29 4.58 14.36 6.88
N VAL A 30 3.94 14.25 8.04
CA VAL A 30 2.46 14.24 8.15
C VAL A 30 1.85 15.63 8.37
N GLY A 31 2.67 16.64 8.64
CA GLY A 31 2.25 18.04 8.81
C GLY A 31 1.61 18.36 10.17
N GLY A 32 2.03 17.72 11.26
CA GLY A 32 1.48 17.95 12.60
C GLY A 32 1.83 16.85 13.61
N TYR A 33 1.02 16.72 14.66
CA TYR A 33 1.10 15.58 15.57
C TYR A 33 0.81 14.27 14.84
N ILE A 34 1.46 13.20 15.29
CA ILE A 34 1.43 11.91 14.60
C ILE A 34 0.51 10.94 15.34
N GLU A 35 -0.27 10.19 14.58
CA GLU A 35 -1.03 9.05 15.05
C GLU A 35 -0.54 7.80 14.32
N ALA A 36 -0.30 6.72 15.08
CA ALA A 36 0.14 5.43 14.54
C ALA A 36 -1.07 4.55 14.18
N VAL A 37 -1.03 3.96 13.00
CA VAL A 37 -2.02 3.00 12.50
C VAL A 37 -1.28 1.73 12.07
N ASP A 38 -1.47 0.65 12.80
CA ASP A 38 -0.72 -0.58 12.59
C ASP A 38 -1.27 -1.45 11.44
N LEU A 39 -0.34 -2.09 10.72
CA LEU A 39 -0.60 -3.09 9.69
C LEU A 39 0.15 -4.38 10.08
N PRO A 40 -0.38 -5.17 11.05
CA PRO A 40 0.39 -6.25 11.68
C PRO A 40 0.86 -7.33 10.71
N GLU A 41 -0.01 -7.76 9.78
CA GLU A 41 0.32 -8.78 8.78
C GLU A 41 1.33 -8.29 7.73
N ALA A 42 1.42 -6.98 7.53
CA ALA A 42 2.43 -6.35 6.68
C ALA A 42 3.77 -6.15 7.41
N GLY A 43 3.80 -6.28 8.74
CA GLY A 43 4.93 -5.88 9.57
C GLY A 43 5.26 -4.39 9.44
N ALA A 44 4.24 -3.53 9.37
CA ALA A 44 4.40 -2.10 9.13
C ALA A 44 3.45 -1.25 9.98
N THR A 45 3.76 0.04 10.09
CA THR A 45 2.95 1.06 10.76
C THR A 45 2.88 2.30 9.87
N LEU A 46 1.67 2.82 9.67
CA LEU A 46 1.43 4.13 9.05
C LEU A 46 1.37 5.19 10.13
N PHE A 47 2.14 6.27 9.96
CA PHE A 47 1.92 7.50 10.71
C PHE A 47 1.16 8.50 9.85
N VAL A 48 0.13 9.10 10.45
CA VAL A 48 -0.72 10.13 9.84
C VAL A 48 -0.86 11.33 10.76
N ASN A 49 -1.47 12.40 10.28
CA ASN A 49 -1.76 13.57 11.10
C ASN A 49 -2.90 13.27 12.09
N GLU A 50 -2.62 13.29 13.39
CA GLU A 50 -3.60 13.04 14.47
C GLU A 50 -4.80 14.02 14.40
N GLU A 51 -4.53 15.26 14.03
CA GLU A 51 -5.56 16.30 13.90
C GLU A 51 -6.14 16.38 12.48
N GLY A 52 -5.81 15.45 11.58
CA GLY A 52 -6.09 15.56 10.16
C GLY A 52 -7.58 15.74 9.84
N LEU A 53 -8.45 15.01 10.54
CA LEU A 53 -9.91 15.13 10.39
C LEU A 53 -10.42 16.47 10.93
N LEU A 54 -9.93 16.91 12.09
CA LEU A 54 -10.28 18.21 12.69
C LEU A 54 -9.85 19.37 11.79
N ARG A 55 -8.68 19.24 11.16
CA ARG A 55 -8.09 20.22 10.23
C ARG A 55 -8.63 20.10 8.81
N LYS A 56 -9.49 19.12 8.53
CA LYS A 56 -10.09 18.87 7.21
C LYS A 56 -9.04 18.71 6.11
N LEU A 57 -7.96 17.96 6.41
CA LEU A 57 -6.95 17.64 5.41
C LEU A 57 -7.55 16.81 4.26
N LEU A 58 -6.86 16.79 3.13
CA LEU A 58 -7.29 16.07 1.94
C LEU A 58 -7.40 14.57 2.22
N PHE A 59 -8.43 13.90 1.69
CA PHE A 59 -8.52 12.44 1.75
C PHE A 59 -7.32 11.78 1.06
N ASN A 60 -6.67 10.83 1.74
CA ASN A 60 -5.55 10.07 1.20
C ASN A 60 -6.01 8.64 0.83
N PRO A 61 -6.46 8.41 -0.41
CA PRO A 61 -6.92 7.09 -0.83
C PRO A 61 -5.81 6.05 -0.80
N ARG A 62 -4.57 6.42 -1.12
CA ARG A 62 -3.42 5.50 -1.13
C ARG A 62 -3.14 4.96 0.27
N ALA A 63 -3.03 5.83 1.27
CA ALA A 63 -2.85 5.41 2.66
C ALA A 63 -4.07 4.63 3.18
N THR A 64 -5.28 5.09 2.86
CA THR A 64 -6.52 4.45 3.32
C THR A 64 -6.68 3.03 2.75
N PHE A 65 -6.48 2.85 1.44
CA PHE A 65 -6.63 1.55 0.80
C PHE A 65 -5.52 0.58 1.19
N LEU A 66 -4.30 1.08 1.43
CA LEU A 66 -3.24 0.26 2.02
C LEU A 66 -3.64 -0.24 3.41
N TRP A 67 -4.14 0.64 4.28
CA TRP A 67 -4.62 0.24 5.60
C TRP A 67 -5.79 -0.74 5.53
N TRP A 68 -6.79 -0.48 4.69
CA TRP A 68 -7.96 -1.35 4.52
C TRP A 68 -7.64 -2.71 3.92
N PHE A 69 -6.61 -2.80 3.08
CA PHE A 69 -6.16 -4.07 2.52
C PHE A 69 -5.62 -4.98 3.63
N TRP A 70 -4.70 -4.46 4.45
CA TRP A 70 -4.04 -5.19 5.53
C TRP A 70 -4.85 -5.30 6.82
N VAL A 71 -5.86 -4.44 7.01
CA VAL A 71 -6.74 -4.44 8.19
C VAL A 71 -8.20 -4.44 7.73
N PRO A 72 -8.75 -5.60 7.32
CA PRO A 72 -10.13 -5.70 6.81
C PRO A 72 -11.18 -5.15 7.79
N ALA A 73 -10.92 -5.26 9.10
CA ALA A 73 -11.79 -4.75 10.15
C ALA A 73 -11.94 -3.22 10.17
N ALA A 74 -11.04 -2.47 9.52
CA ALA A 74 -11.08 -1.01 9.40
C ALA A 74 -11.91 -0.51 8.22
N ARG A 75 -12.22 -1.39 7.25
CA ARG A 75 -12.99 -1.04 6.04
C ARG A 75 -14.33 -0.41 6.41
N HIS A 76 -14.68 0.65 5.69
CA HIS A 76 -15.93 1.42 5.86
C HIS A 76 -16.13 2.07 7.25
N LYS A 77 -15.17 1.98 8.17
CA LYS A 77 -15.28 2.59 9.51
C LYS A 77 -14.53 3.91 9.63
N ALA A 78 -13.36 4.00 9.00
CA ALA A 78 -12.51 5.18 9.06
C ALA A 78 -11.73 5.35 7.77
N MET A 79 -11.36 6.60 7.48
CA MET A 79 -10.58 7.01 6.32
C MET A 79 -9.41 7.84 6.82
N LEU A 80 -8.24 7.69 6.18
CA LEU A 80 -7.05 8.46 6.50
C LEU A 80 -7.02 9.72 5.64
N VAL A 81 -6.61 10.84 6.25
CA VAL A 81 -6.54 12.16 5.61
C VAL A 81 -5.18 12.79 5.86
N GLY A 82 -4.75 13.66 4.96
CA GLY A 82 -3.41 14.24 4.96
C GLY A 82 -2.36 13.24 4.47
N ASP A 83 -1.13 13.72 4.40
CA ASP A 83 0.00 12.89 4.01
C ASP A 83 0.28 11.82 5.08
N ALA A 84 0.86 10.71 4.66
CA ALA A 84 1.22 9.61 5.54
C ALA A 84 2.68 9.18 5.32
N ILE A 85 3.27 8.55 6.31
CA ILE A 85 4.59 7.91 6.22
C ILE A 85 4.48 6.47 6.74
N LEU A 86 4.83 5.50 5.90
CA LEU A 86 4.86 4.08 6.25
C LEU A 86 6.27 3.72 6.74
N VAL A 87 6.38 3.03 7.87
CA VAL A 87 7.62 2.44 8.38
C VAL A 87 7.42 0.96 8.72
N GLY A 88 8.49 0.22 8.96
CA GLY A 88 8.41 -1.13 9.51
C GLY A 88 7.94 -1.12 10.96
N SER A 89 7.30 -2.21 11.41
CA SER A 89 6.88 -2.34 12.82
C SER A 89 8.05 -2.14 13.76
N SER A 90 7.78 -1.56 14.94
CA SER A 90 8.78 -1.35 15.96
C SER A 90 9.44 -2.67 16.38
N ASP A 91 10.74 -2.62 16.66
CA ASP A 91 11.48 -3.76 17.17
C ASP A 91 11.17 -4.04 18.66
N GLN A 92 11.86 -5.03 19.25
CA GLN A 92 11.66 -5.39 20.66
C GLN A 92 12.01 -4.28 21.65
N ARG A 93 12.69 -3.21 21.22
CA ARG A 93 13.05 -2.05 22.01
C ARG A 93 12.06 -0.89 21.85
N GLY A 94 11.12 -1.03 20.91
CA GLY A 94 10.17 0.02 20.54
C GLY A 94 10.69 0.97 19.47
N ASP A 95 11.86 0.71 18.89
CA ASP A 95 12.44 1.56 17.84
C ASP A 95 11.80 1.21 16.49
N GLU A 96 11.36 2.21 15.71
CA GLU A 96 10.82 1.98 14.37
C GLU A 96 11.88 1.40 13.42
N THR A 97 11.45 0.50 12.54
CA THR A 97 12.33 -0.21 11.60
C THR A 97 12.08 0.20 10.15
N ASP A 98 12.96 -0.23 9.24
CA ASP A 98 12.75 -0.06 7.80
C ASP A 98 11.49 -0.80 7.34
N VAL A 99 10.77 -0.23 6.37
CA VAL A 99 9.74 -1.00 5.67
C VAL A 99 10.37 -2.24 5.05
N ALA A 100 9.75 -3.41 5.24
CA ALA A 100 10.25 -4.65 4.65
C ALA A 100 10.46 -4.49 3.13
N GLU A 101 11.66 -4.83 2.64
CA GLU A 101 12.04 -4.55 1.25
C GLU A 101 11.04 -5.10 0.21
N PRO A 102 10.43 -6.31 0.37
CA PRO A 102 9.42 -6.77 -0.57
C PRO A 102 8.20 -5.84 -0.68
N LEU A 103 7.74 -5.26 0.44
CA LEU A 103 6.64 -4.32 0.46
C LEU A 103 7.07 -2.96 -0.12
N ALA A 104 8.24 -2.45 0.28
CA ALA A 104 8.77 -1.20 -0.23
C ALA A 104 9.00 -1.24 -1.74
N ALA A 105 9.61 -2.31 -2.26
CA ALA A 105 9.83 -2.52 -3.69
C ALA A 105 8.51 -2.66 -4.46
N SER A 106 7.51 -3.32 -3.87
CA SER A 106 6.19 -3.44 -4.48
C SER A 106 5.48 -2.10 -4.56
N LEU A 107 5.45 -1.31 -3.48
CA LEU A 107 4.80 0.02 -3.46
C LEU A 107 5.46 1.01 -4.43
N LEU A 108 6.78 0.93 -4.61
CA LEU A 108 7.56 1.81 -5.47
C LEU A 108 7.73 1.28 -6.91
N SER A 109 7.13 0.13 -7.24
CA SER A 109 7.30 -0.50 -8.54
C SER A 109 6.70 0.37 -9.67
N PRO A 110 7.45 0.65 -10.74
CA PRO A 110 6.91 1.38 -11.90
C PRO A 110 6.19 0.47 -12.91
N TYR A 111 6.24 -0.85 -12.74
CA TYR A 111 5.78 -1.82 -13.75
C TYR A 111 4.31 -2.26 -13.56
N GLY A 112 3.65 -1.76 -12.52
CA GLY A 112 2.31 -2.18 -12.11
C GLY A 112 2.29 -3.53 -11.40
N HIS A 113 1.08 -4.06 -11.21
CA HIS A 113 0.82 -5.20 -10.33
C HIS A 113 -0.21 -6.16 -10.91
N ARG A 114 -0.18 -7.40 -10.43
CA ARG A 114 -1.24 -8.38 -10.61
C ARG A 114 -1.78 -8.85 -9.27
N VAL A 115 -3.02 -9.33 -9.29
CA VAL A 115 -3.67 -9.94 -8.14
C VAL A 115 -3.80 -11.44 -8.38
N GLU A 116 -3.31 -12.22 -7.43
CA GLU A 116 -3.54 -13.66 -7.37
C GLU A 116 -4.49 -13.97 -6.21
N VAL A 117 -5.32 -14.99 -6.39
CA VAL A 117 -6.34 -15.44 -5.43
C VAL A 117 -6.12 -16.90 -5.07
N LEU A 118 -6.29 -17.21 -3.80
CA LEU A 118 -6.37 -18.56 -3.26
C LEU A 118 -7.85 -18.88 -3.02
N THR A 119 -8.28 -20.11 -3.30
CA THR A 119 -9.67 -20.53 -3.07
C THR A 119 -9.78 -21.56 -1.96
N HIS A 120 -10.94 -21.62 -1.30
CA HIS A 120 -11.16 -22.58 -0.21
C HIS A 120 -11.01 -24.02 -0.70
N GLY A 121 -10.14 -24.78 -0.05
CA GLY A 121 -9.91 -26.19 -0.37
C GLY A 121 -8.95 -26.44 -1.55
N ASP A 122 -8.38 -25.39 -2.15
CA ASP A 122 -7.35 -25.50 -3.18
C ASP A 122 -6.12 -24.65 -2.80
N PRO A 123 -4.94 -25.26 -2.58
CA PRO A 123 -3.73 -24.53 -2.23
C PRO A 123 -3.09 -23.77 -3.42
N THR A 124 -3.70 -23.81 -4.61
CA THR A 124 -3.17 -23.17 -5.81
C THR A 124 -3.55 -21.69 -5.87
N TRP A 125 -2.56 -20.84 -6.12
CA TRP A 125 -2.77 -19.43 -6.42
C TRP A 125 -3.14 -19.24 -7.88
N TYR A 126 -4.28 -18.60 -8.13
CA TYR A 126 -4.78 -18.28 -9.46
C TYR A 126 -4.64 -16.80 -9.76
N GLY A 127 -4.05 -16.46 -10.90
CA GLY A 127 -4.05 -15.10 -11.44
C GLY A 127 -4.80 -15.06 -12.76
N ASN A 128 -5.30 -13.88 -13.14
CA ASN A 128 -5.74 -13.63 -14.51
C ASN A 128 -4.70 -12.76 -15.25
N ARG A 129 -5.00 -12.40 -16.49
CA ARG A 129 -4.15 -11.49 -17.28
C ARG A 129 -4.40 -10.01 -16.98
N ALA A 130 -5.28 -9.70 -16.01
CA ALA A 130 -5.54 -8.33 -15.62
C ALA A 130 -4.35 -7.80 -14.83
N SER A 131 -4.15 -6.50 -14.98
CA SER A 131 -3.00 -5.84 -14.40
C SER A 131 -3.35 -4.41 -14.06
N TYR A 132 -2.75 -3.92 -12.99
CA TYR A 132 -3.06 -2.63 -12.40
C TYR A 132 -1.84 -1.73 -12.46
N PRO A 133 -2.02 -0.41 -12.62
CA PRO A 133 -0.92 0.54 -12.78
C PRO A 133 -0.08 0.66 -11.50
N ASP A 134 -0.68 0.47 -10.33
CA ASP A 134 0.00 0.53 -9.04
C ASP A 134 -0.59 -0.44 -8.01
N TYR A 135 0.06 -0.47 -6.84
CA TYR A 135 -0.31 -1.34 -5.73
C TYR A 135 -1.69 -1.01 -5.17
N PHE A 136 -2.08 0.26 -5.15
CA PHE A 136 -3.31 0.73 -4.52
C PHE A 136 -4.54 0.36 -5.36
N GLU A 137 -4.46 0.51 -6.68
CA GLU A 137 -5.48 0.00 -7.59
C GLU A 137 -5.61 -1.52 -7.51
N ALA A 138 -4.48 -2.23 -7.46
CA ALA A 138 -4.48 -3.68 -7.25
C ALA A 138 -5.12 -4.06 -5.92
N ALA A 139 -4.86 -3.31 -4.85
CA ALA A 139 -5.44 -3.54 -3.53
C ALA A 139 -6.96 -3.33 -3.52
N VAL A 140 -7.45 -2.28 -4.17
CA VAL A 140 -8.91 -2.05 -4.32
C VAL A 140 -9.57 -3.22 -5.05
N TRP A 141 -8.95 -3.71 -6.13
CA TRP A 141 -9.45 -4.87 -6.85
C TRP A 141 -9.40 -6.16 -6.02
N ALA A 142 -8.30 -6.40 -5.30
CA ALA A 142 -8.14 -7.56 -4.44
C ALA A 142 -9.19 -7.58 -3.32
N MET A 143 -9.43 -6.43 -2.66
CA MET A 143 -10.49 -6.30 -1.65
C MET A 143 -11.88 -6.55 -2.22
N THR A 144 -12.18 -5.95 -3.38
CA THR A 144 -13.47 -6.15 -4.07
C THR A 144 -13.70 -7.61 -4.46
N LEU A 145 -12.64 -8.31 -4.89
CA LEU A 145 -12.69 -9.72 -5.25
C LEU A 145 -13.00 -10.60 -4.03
N LEU A 146 -12.32 -10.38 -2.90
CA LEU A 146 -12.60 -11.08 -1.64
C LEU A 146 -14.05 -10.87 -1.16
N GLU A 147 -14.57 -9.66 -1.27
CA GLU A 147 -15.92 -9.33 -0.80
C GLU A 147 -17.02 -9.91 -1.67
N ARG A 148 -16.78 -10.05 -2.98
CA ARG A 148 -17.78 -10.52 -3.94
C ARG A 148 -17.75 -12.01 -4.18
N TRP A 149 -16.59 -12.65 -4.04
CA TRP A 149 -16.42 -14.06 -4.36
C TRP A 149 -16.25 -14.90 -3.11
N THR A 150 -17.34 -15.52 -2.66
CA THR A 150 -17.38 -16.31 -1.41
C THR A 150 -16.46 -17.52 -1.37
N GLN A 151 -15.92 -17.98 -2.52
CA GLN A 151 -14.94 -19.07 -2.54
C GLN A 151 -13.50 -18.58 -2.43
N ALA A 152 -13.23 -17.29 -2.62
CA ALA A 152 -11.91 -16.73 -2.39
C ALA A 152 -11.58 -16.82 -0.89
N ALA A 153 -10.47 -17.47 -0.58
CA ALA A 153 -9.95 -17.61 0.77
C ALA A 153 -8.92 -16.52 1.10
N ASP A 154 -8.11 -16.14 0.12
CA ASP A 154 -7.04 -15.16 0.30
C ASP A 154 -6.67 -14.49 -1.03
N VAL A 155 -5.98 -13.35 -0.97
CA VAL A 155 -5.45 -12.61 -2.12
C VAL A 155 -4.04 -12.13 -1.83
N ARG A 156 -3.23 -12.07 -2.89
CA ARG A 156 -1.91 -11.43 -2.84
C ARG A 156 -1.68 -10.54 -4.03
N ILE A 157 -0.96 -9.46 -3.79
CA ILE A 157 -0.57 -8.49 -4.82
C ILE A 157 0.90 -8.73 -5.14
N LEU A 158 1.21 -8.92 -6.41
CA LEU A 158 2.56 -9.14 -6.88
C LEU A 158 2.96 -8.02 -7.84
N PRO A 159 4.15 -7.42 -7.69
CA PRO A 159 4.65 -6.49 -8.68
C PRO A 159 4.91 -7.25 -9.98
N LEU A 160 4.59 -6.60 -11.09
CA LEU A 160 5.06 -7.03 -12.40
C LEU A 160 6.53 -6.66 -12.57
N THR A 161 7.19 -7.39 -13.45
CA THR A 161 8.58 -7.17 -13.81
C THR A 161 8.70 -6.38 -15.09
N GLU A 162 9.91 -5.90 -15.39
CA GLU A 162 10.22 -5.29 -16.69
C GLU A 162 9.86 -6.22 -17.86
N GLN A 163 10.04 -7.54 -17.71
CA GLN A 163 9.69 -8.52 -18.73
C GLN A 163 8.18 -8.57 -19.00
N ASP A 164 7.36 -8.46 -17.96
CA ASP A 164 5.90 -8.35 -18.09
C ASP A 164 5.50 -7.02 -18.76
N GLY A 165 6.25 -5.95 -18.51
CA GLY A 165 6.06 -4.64 -19.14
C GLY A 165 6.40 -4.63 -20.64
N VAL A 166 7.46 -5.35 -21.05
CA VAL A 166 7.86 -5.50 -22.46
C VAL A 166 6.83 -6.31 -23.25
N GLU A 167 6.26 -7.37 -22.68
CA GLU A 167 5.16 -8.11 -23.32
C GLU A 167 3.91 -7.25 -23.56
N ARG A 168 3.63 -6.27 -22.69
CA ARG A 168 2.57 -5.28 -22.93
C ARG A 168 2.87 -4.32 -24.08
N GLY A 169 4.12 -3.85 -24.19
CA GLY A 169 4.55 -2.98 -25.29
C GLY A 169 4.43 -3.68 -26.66
N LEU A 170 4.68 -4.98 -26.69
CA LEU A 170 4.54 -5.81 -27.89
C LEU A 170 3.09 -6.18 -28.20
N ALA A 171 2.22 -6.38 -27.21
CA ALA A 171 0.80 -6.68 -27.45
C ALA A 171 -0.03 -5.44 -27.87
N ALA A 172 0.47 -4.23 -27.61
CA ALA A 172 -0.16 -2.97 -28.02
C ALA A 172 0.29 -2.45 -29.41
N GLY A 173 1.27 -3.09 -30.05
CA GLY A 173 1.54 -2.94 -31.49
C GLY A 173 1.03 -4.18 -32.21
N GLU A 174 0.02 -4.13 -33.07
CA GLU A 174 0.09 -3.76 -34.49
C GLU A 174 -1.29 -4.08 -35.14
N PRO A 175 -1.60 -3.73 -36.42
CA PRO A 175 -0.81 -3.00 -37.42
C PRO A 175 -1.55 -1.81 -38.07
N SER A 176 -0.80 -1.00 -38.84
CA SER A 176 -1.36 -0.18 -39.94
C SER A 176 -1.61 -1.03 -41.18
#